data_AF-A0A843X874-F1
#
_entry.id   AF-A0A843X874-F1
#
_cell.length_a   1.000
_cell.length_b   1.000
_cell.length_c   1.000
_cell.angle_alpha   90.00
_cell.angle_beta   90.00
_cell.angle_gamma   90.00
#
_symmetry.space_group_name_H-M   'P 1'
#
loop_
_entity.id
_entity.type
_entity.pdbx_description
1 polymer ?
#
loop_
_entity_poly.entity_id
_entity_poly.type
_entity_poly.pdbx_seq_one_letter_code
_entity_poly.pdbx_strand_id
1 'polypeptide(L)'
;YERELIHPLQNLIGGELPRALLIQVQKLKLDLEMAMLELDQILKANEINFAILAALPAFFLSVILVMLARAWISKDKGAEGRGRIARIQRRLLAVDIQRKIMQFQMCRDQGRDEDAQCIFGLVLYSLDRLYKSVERRAKTTGEWLSLKDDIMDLGNPGLGTQYKLVSASQILTVYDCMLPSSQRH
;
A
#
# COMPACT_ATOMS: atom_id res chain seq x y z
N TYR A 1 82.42 -10.21 55.26
CA TYR A 1 81.69 -10.55 54.02
C TYR A 1 80.26 -9.99 53.96
N GLU A 2 79.52 -9.78 55.07
CA GLU A 2 78.18 -9.14 54.99
C GLU A 2 78.21 -7.59 54.89
N ARG A 3 79.29 -6.94 55.32
CA ARG A 3 79.38 -5.46 55.29
C ARG A 3 79.69 -4.83 53.92
N GLU A 4 80.14 -5.61 52.95
CA GLU A 4 80.47 -5.09 51.61
C GLU A 4 79.28 -5.11 50.65
N LEU A 5 78.19 -5.84 50.95
CA LEU A 5 76.95 -5.88 50.16
C LEU A 5 75.94 -4.79 50.54
N ILE A 6 76.03 -4.24 51.75
CA ILE A 6 75.10 -3.23 52.25
C ILE A 6 75.41 -1.85 51.65
N HIS A 7 76.68 -1.54 51.42
CA HIS A 7 77.11 -0.30 50.77
C HIS A 7 76.63 -0.13 49.31
N PRO A 8 76.71 -1.14 48.42
CA PRO A 8 76.19 -1.01 47.06
C PRO A 8 74.67 -0.88 47.03
N LEU A 9 73.93 -1.58 47.91
CA LEU A 9 72.47 -1.42 48.02
C LEU A 9 72.06 -0.02 48.49
N GLN A 10 72.75 0.55 49.49
CA GLN A 10 72.49 1.92 49.93
C GLN A 10 72.83 2.95 48.84
N ASN A 11 73.89 2.71 48.06
CA ASN A 11 74.27 3.58 46.94
C ASN A 11 73.29 3.49 45.76
N LEU A 12 72.78 2.28 45.48
CA LEU A 12 71.74 2.03 44.47
C LEU A 12 70.41 2.69 44.87
N ILE A 13 70.00 2.59 46.13
CA ILE A 13 68.74 3.18 46.64
C ILE A 13 68.85 4.71 46.73
N GLY A 14 70.03 5.25 47.05
CA GLY A 14 70.25 6.68 47.23
C GLY A 14 70.26 7.51 45.94
N GLY A 15 70.38 6.91 44.76
CA GLY A 15 70.50 7.68 43.51
C GLY A 15 70.09 6.99 42.21
N GLU A 16 70.32 5.69 42.05
CA GLU A 16 70.12 5.00 40.77
C GLU A 16 68.74 4.36 40.62
N LEU A 17 68.23 3.70 41.67
CA LEU A 17 66.90 3.07 41.68
C LEU A 17 65.75 4.07 41.51
N PRO A 18 65.64 5.16 42.29
CA PRO A 18 64.55 6.13 42.10
C PRO A 18 64.60 6.81 40.73
N ARG A 19 65.81 7.02 40.19
CA ARG A 19 66.00 7.56 38.84
C ARG A 19 65.60 6.57 37.75
N ALA A 20 65.96 5.30 37.90
CA ALA A 20 65.54 4.23 36.99
C ALA A 20 64.01 4.03 37.01
N LEU A 21 63.40 4.10 38.19
CA LEU A 21 61.94 4.06 38.34
C LEU A 21 61.27 5.28 37.69
N LEU A 22 61.81 6.49 37.88
CA LEU A 22 61.30 7.69 37.21
C LEU A 22 61.39 7.57 35.69
N ILE A 23 62.51 7.05 35.17
CA ILE A 23 62.70 6.80 33.73
C ILE A 23 61.70 5.75 33.24
N GLN A 24 61.43 4.69 34.00
CA GLN A 24 60.42 3.69 33.63
C GLN A 24 59.00 4.27 33.61
N VAL A 25 58.64 5.10 34.59
CA VAL A 25 57.33 5.79 34.60
C VAL A 25 57.21 6.75 33.42
N GLN A 26 58.27 7.48 33.09
CA GLN A 26 58.29 8.36 31.92
C GLN A 26 58.19 7.57 30.61
N LYS A 27 58.89 6.43 30.51
CA LYS A 27 58.80 5.54 29.36
C LYS A 27 57.40 4.94 29.22
N LEU A 28 56.80 4.50 30.32
CA LEU A 28 55.43 3.99 30.34
C LEU A 28 54.43 5.06 29.88
N LYS A 29 54.59 6.32 30.30
CA LYS A 29 53.76 7.42 29.82
C LYS A 29 53.91 7.64 28.32
N LEU A 30 55.15 7.67 27.82
CA LEU A 30 55.44 7.81 26.40
C LEU A 30 54.82 6.66 25.58
N ASP A 31 54.96 5.42 26.06
CA ASP A 31 54.39 4.22 25.43
C ASP A 31 52.85 4.28 25.42
N LEU A 32 52.23 4.78 26.50
CA LEU A 32 50.78 5.01 26.56
C LEU A 32 50.31 6.12 25.61
N GLU A 33 51.04 7.23 25.52
CA GLU A 33 50.72 8.33 24.59
C GLU A 33 50.81 7.87 23.14
N MET A 34 51.84 7.08 22.79
CA MET A 34 51.95 6.48 21.46
C MET A 34 50.80 5.52 21.15
N ALA A 35 50.46 4.63 22.08
CA ALA A 35 49.31 3.74 21.93
C ALA A 35 47.99 4.50 21.76
N MET A 36 47.82 5.64 22.46
CA MET A 36 46.63 6.47 22.34
C MET A 36 46.52 7.12 20.95
N LEU A 37 47.63 7.56 20.37
CA LEU A 37 47.67 8.11 19.00
C LEU A 37 47.37 7.03 17.95
N GLU A 38 47.85 5.81 18.13
CA GLU A 38 47.54 4.68 17.25
C GLU A 38 46.05 4.30 17.32
N LEU A 39 45.48 4.28 18.53
CA LEU A 39 44.04 4.04 18.71
C LEU A 39 43.20 5.13 18.05
N ASP A 40 43.61 6.40 18.13
CA ASP A 40 42.91 7.49 17.45
C ASP A 40 42.92 7.31 15.92
N GLN A 41 44.05 6.90 15.35
CA GLN A 41 44.12 6.57 13.92
C GLN A 41 43.20 5.40 13.53
N ILE A 42 43.13 4.35 14.35
CA ILE A 42 42.27 3.18 14.09
C ILE A 42 40.78 3.55 14.19
N LEU A 43 40.41 4.37 15.17
CA LEU A 43 39.05 4.88 15.32
C LEU A 43 38.66 5.76 14.14
N LYS A 44 39.54 6.68 13.74
CA LYS A 44 39.32 7.55 12.58
C LYS A 44 39.23 6.78 11.26
N ALA A 45 40.01 5.71 11.12
CA ALA A 45 39.95 4.83 9.96
C ALA A 45 38.61 4.06 9.86
N ASN A 46 37.94 3.81 10.99
CA ASN A 46 36.66 3.09 11.07
C ASN A 46 35.44 3.99 11.33
N GLU A 47 35.64 5.28 11.58
CA GLU A 47 34.59 6.24 11.89
C GLU A 47 33.50 6.23 10.81
N ILE A 48 33.89 6.23 9.53
CA ILE A 48 32.96 6.18 8.40
C ILE A 48 32.14 4.88 8.42
N ASN A 49 32.76 3.75 8.74
CA ASN A 49 32.06 2.46 8.77
C ASN A 49 31.06 2.40 9.93
N PHE A 50 31.44 2.90 11.10
CA PHE A 50 30.53 2.99 12.25
C PHE A 50 29.40 3.98 12.01
N ALA A 51 29.68 5.13 11.37
CA ALA A 51 28.67 6.12 11.00
C ALA A 51 27.66 5.56 9.98
N ILE A 52 28.12 4.83 8.96
CA ILE A 52 27.24 4.16 7.99
C ILE A 52 26.41 3.09 8.70
N LEU A 53 27.03 2.27 9.54
CA LEU A 53 26.34 1.21 10.29
C LEU A 53 25.25 1.78 11.21
N ALA A 54 25.50 2.92 11.86
CA ALA A 54 24.53 3.63 12.69
C ALA A 54 23.43 4.33 11.87
N ALA A 55 23.73 4.76 10.64
CA ALA A 55 22.77 5.43 9.76
C ALA A 55 21.79 4.47 9.07
N LEU A 56 22.19 3.21 8.82
CA LEU A 56 21.34 2.22 8.15
C LEU A 56 19.98 2.01 8.83
N PRO A 57 19.89 1.75 10.16
CA PRO A 57 18.60 1.62 10.84
C PRO A 57 17.72 2.86 10.70
N ALA A 58 18.30 4.06 10.81
CA ALA A 58 17.57 5.32 10.66
C ALA A 58 17.02 5.49 9.23
N PHE A 59 17.80 5.11 8.23
CA PHE A 59 17.37 5.14 6.84
C PHE A 59 16.19 4.18 6.59
N PHE A 60 16.28 2.92 7.04
CA PHE A 60 15.18 1.96 6.91
C PHE A 60 13.90 2.43 7.62
N LEU A 61 14.03 2.94 8.85
CA LEU A 61 12.90 3.51 9.59
C LEU A 61 12.24 4.67 8.83
N SER A 62 13.04 5.55 8.20
CA SER A 62 12.52 6.66 7.40
C SER A 62 11.72 6.17 6.19
N VAL A 63 12.21 5.16 5.48
CA VAL A 63 11.53 4.57 4.32
C VAL A 63 10.22 3.91 4.75
N ILE A 64 10.23 3.15 5.85
CA ILE A 64 9.03 2.52 6.41
C ILE A 64 8.00 3.58 6.80
N LEU A 65 8.41 4.67 7.46
CA LEU A 65 7.52 5.75 7.85
C LEU A 65 6.88 6.43 6.64
N VAL A 66 7.66 6.69 5.58
CA VAL A 66 7.14 7.25 4.32
C VAL A 66 6.19 6.29 3.62
N MET A 67 6.49 4.98 3.60
CA MET A 67 5.59 3.97 3.04
C MET A 67 4.27 3.90 3.81
N LEU A 68 4.31 3.92 5.14
CA LEU A 68 3.11 3.93 5.98
C LEU A 68 2.29 5.19 5.75
N ALA A 69 2.91 6.37 5.75
CA ALA A 69 2.23 7.64 5.48
C ALA A 69 1.54 7.63 4.10
N ARG A 70 2.24 7.15 3.06
CA ARG A 70 1.66 6.98 1.71
C ARG A 70 0.49 5.99 1.70
N ALA A 71 0.62 4.87 2.39
CA ALA A 71 -0.44 3.87 2.48
C ALA A 71 -1.68 4.43 3.19
N TRP A 72 -1.51 5.18 4.28
CA TRP A 72 -2.60 5.85 4.99
C TRP A 72 -3.32 6.89 4.12
N ILE A 73 -2.56 7.79 3.48
CA ILE A 73 -3.12 8.82 2.58
C ILE A 73 -3.84 8.19 1.38
N SER A 74 -3.26 7.12 0.81
CA SER A 74 -3.86 6.41 -0.33
C SER A 74 -5.12 5.62 0.05
N LYS A 75 -5.20 5.09 1.28
CA LYS A 75 -6.37 4.35 1.77
C LYS A 75 -7.60 5.26 1.91
N ASP A 76 -7.38 6.49 2.37
CA ASP A 76 -8.41 7.51 2.52
C ASP A 76 -8.91 8.01 1.15
N LYS A 77 -8.00 8.45 0.28
CA LYS A 77 -8.33 8.91 -1.08
C LYS A 77 -8.84 7.78 -2.00
N GLY A 78 -8.39 6.56 -1.79
CA GLY A 78 -8.68 5.40 -2.63
C GLY A 78 -10.08 4.83 -2.43
N ALA A 79 -10.62 4.86 -1.21
CA ALA A 79 -11.97 4.38 -0.93
C ALA A 79 -13.04 5.24 -1.63
N GLU A 80 -12.85 6.56 -1.62
CA GLU A 80 -13.78 7.52 -2.22
C GLU A 80 -13.70 7.52 -3.76
N GLY A 81 -12.48 7.49 -4.32
CA GLY A 81 -12.25 7.44 -5.76
C GLY A 81 -12.68 6.12 -6.41
N ARG A 82 -12.36 4.98 -5.78
CA ARG A 82 -12.72 3.64 -6.29
C ARG A 82 -14.23 3.41 -6.26
N GLY A 83 -14.91 3.94 -5.24
CA GLY A 83 -16.38 3.93 -5.18
C GLY A 83 -17.02 4.78 -6.28
N ARG A 84 -16.45 5.95 -6.60
CA ARG A 84 -16.94 6.83 -7.67
C ARG A 84 -16.82 6.19 -9.05
N ILE A 85 -15.68 5.57 -9.36
CA ILE A 85 -15.46 4.89 -10.66
C ILE A 85 -16.38 3.67 -10.81
N ALA A 86 -16.50 2.84 -9.77
CA ALA A 86 -17.39 1.67 -9.80
C ALA A 86 -18.86 2.06 -10.02
N ARG A 87 -19.31 3.21 -9.48
CA ARG A 87 -20.67 3.73 -9.70
C ARG A 87 -20.88 4.20 -11.14
N ILE A 88 -19.94 4.94 -11.71
CA ILE A 88 -19.99 5.38 -13.12
C ILE A 88 -20.06 4.16 -14.04
N GLN A 89 -19.27 3.13 -13.75
CA GLN A 89 -19.25 1.89 -14.54
C GLN A 89 -20.60 1.15 -14.50
N ARG A 90 -21.26 1.05 -13.34
CA ARG A 90 -22.60 0.43 -13.23
C ARG A 90 -23.67 1.18 -14.03
N ARG A 91 -23.63 2.51 -13.98
CA ARG A 91 -24.55 3.35 -14.76
C ARG A 91 -24.34 3.19 -16.25
N LEU A 92 -23.07 3.16 -16.68
CA LEU A 92 -22.72 2.92 -18.07
C LEU A 92 -23.23 1.55 -18.54
N LEU A 93 -23.14 0.51 -17.70
CA LEU A 93 -23.67 -0.83 -18.00
C LEU A 93 -25.20 -0.82 -18.18
N ALA A 94 -25.94 -0.13 -17.32
CA ALA A 94 -27.40 -0.03 -17.44
C ALA A 94 -27.82 0.71 -18.73
N VAL A 95 -27.13 1.79 -19.09
CA VAL A 95 -27.37 2.52 -20.35
C VAL A 95 -27.00 1.67 -21.58
N ASP A 96 -25.91 0.89 -21.49
CA ASP A 96 -25.51 -0.06 -22.53
C ASP A 96 -26.58 -1.15 -22.76
N ILE A 97 -27.17 -1.67 -21.67
CA ILE A 97 -28.31 -2.61 -21.73
C ILE A 97 -29.50 -1.97 -22.44
N GLN A 98 -29.90 -0.74 -22.08
CA GLN A 98 -31.00 -0.03 -22.73
C GLN A 98 -30.77 0.12 -24.23
N ARG A 99 -29.56 0.51 -24.63
CA ARG A 99 -29.18 0.67 -26.04
C ARG A 99 -29.27 -0.67 -26.79
N LYS A 100 -28.77 -1.75 -26.20
CA LYS A 100 -28.80 -3.09 -26.82
C LYS A 100 -30.21 -3.66 -26.91
N ILE A 101 -31.07 -3.40 -25.93
CA ILE A 101 -32.50 -3.75 -25.98
C ILE A 101 -33.19 -3.04 -27.15
N MET A 102 -32.88 -1.76 -27.38
CA MET A 102 -33.40 -1.02 -28.52
C MET A 102 -32.89 -1.56 -29.86
N GLN A 103 -31.60 -1.90 -29.96
CA GLN A 103 -31.02 -2.53 -31.14
C GLN A 103 -31.62 -3.90 -31.44
N PHE A 104 -31.83 -4.72 -30.41
CA PHE A 104 -32.51 -6.02 -30.53
C PHE A 104 -33.90 -5.85 -31.14
N GLN A 105 -34.68 -4.90 -30.60
CA GLN A 105 -36.02 -4.61 -31.10
C GLN A 105 -35.98 -4.14 -32.56
N MET A 106 -35.05 -3.24 -32.93
CA MET A 106 -34.89 -2.79 -34.32
C MET A 106 -34.52 -3.92 -35.28
N CYS A 107 -33.61 -4.83 -34.90
CA CYS A 107 -33.26 -5.99 -35.73
C CYS A 107 -34.44 -6.97 -35.87
N ARG A 108 -35.23 -7.14 -34.81
CA ARG A 108 -36.45 -7.95 -34.84
C ARG A 108 -37.51 -7.36 -35.76
N ASP A 109 -37.71 -6.04 -35.71
CA ASP A 109 -38.68 -5.35 -36.55
C ASP A 109 -38.25 -5.32 -38.04
N GLN A 110 -36.95 -5.42 -38.32
CA GLN A 110 -36.39 -5.54 -39.67
C GLN A 110 -36.37 -6.98 -40.23
N GLY A 111 -36.81 -7.98 -39.47
CA GLY A 111 -36.82 -9.38 -39.89
C GLY A 111 -35.42 -10.01 -40.00
N ARG A 112 -34.40 -9.44 -39.33
CA ARG A 112 -33.03 -9.95 -39.32
C ARG A 112 -32.80 -10.86 -38.11
N ASP A 113 -33.34 -12.07 -38.18
CA ASP A 113 -33.40 -12.99 -37.03
C ASP A 113 -32.03 -13.45 -36.53
N GLU A 114 -31.04 -13.69 -37.40
CA GLU A 114 -29.69 -14.09 -36.98
C GLU A 114 -28.98 -12.98 -36.18
N ASP A 115 -29.08 -11.74 -36.64
CA ASP A 115 -28.53 -10.57 -35.94
C ASP A 115 -29.28 -10.30 -34.62
N ALA A 116 -30.60 -10.49 -34.61
CA ALA A 116 -31.41 -10.35 -33.41
C ALA A 116 -31.00 -11.36 -32.33
N GLN A 117 -30.74 -12.63 -32.69
CA GLN A 117 -30.25 -13.63 -31.74
C GLN A 117 -28.87 -13.28 -31.17
N CYS A 118 -27.96 -12.78 -32.02
CA CYS A 118 -26.63 -12.33 -31.59
C CYS A 118 -26.73 -11.15 -30.60
N ILE A 119 -27.53 -10.14 -30.92
CA ILE A 119 -27.75 -8.97 -30.06
C ILE A 119 -28.43 -9.38 -28.75
N PHE A 120 -29.37 -10.33 -28.79
CA PHE A 120 -30.00 -10.86 -27.57
C PHE A 120 -28.97 -11.54 -26.65
N GLY A 121 -28.04 -12.32 -27.20
CA GLY A 121 -26.92 -12.87 -26.44
C GLY A 121 -26.07 -11.79 -25.76
N LEU A 122 -25.81 -10.68 -26.45
CA LEU A 122 -25.09 -9.54 -25.88
C LEU A 122 -25.89 -8.83 -24.78
N VAL A 123 -27.22 -8.74 -24.90
CA VAL A 123 -28.12 -8.22 -23.85
C VAL A 123 -28.01 -9.08 -22.60
N LEU A 124 -28.14 -10.41 -22.72
CA LEU A 124 -28.02 -11.35 -21.61
C LEU A 124 -26.65 -11.27 -20.93
N TYR A 125 -25.57 -11.18 -21.71
CA TYR A 125 -24.22 -11.00 -21.16
C TYR A 125 -24.08 -9.69 -20.37
N SER A 126 -24.59 -8.59 -20.91
CA SER A 126 -24.57 -7.31 -20.18
C SER A 126 -25.42 -7.33 -18.92
N LEU A 127 -26.54 -8.05 -18.92
CA LEU A 127 -27.40 -8.25 -17.75
C LEU A 127 -26.69 -9.08 -16.67
N ASP A 128 -26.02 -10.18 -17.01
CA ASP A 128 -25.22 -10.97 -16.06
C ASP A 128 -24.10 -10.12 -15.45
N ARG A 129 -23.43 -9.31 -16.27
CA ARG A 129 -22.40 -8.38 -15.80
C ARG A 129 -22.97 -7.32 -14.86
N LEU A 130 -24.15 -6.77 -15.17
CA LEU A 130 -24.84 -5.84 -14.30
C LEU A 130 -25.18 -6.51 -12.97
N TYR A 131 -25.84 -7.67 -13.00
CA TYR A 131 -26.21 -8.50 -11.85
C TYR A 131 -25.03 -8.70 -10.89
N LYS A 132 -23.91 -9.23 -11.39
CA LYS A 132 -22.68 -9.45 -10.59
C LYS A 132 -22.11 -8.16 -10.01
N SER A 133 -22.22 -7.06 -10.77
CA SER A 133 -21.67 -5.76 -10.34
C SER A 133 -22.48 -5.11 -9.21
N VAL A 134 -23.79 -5.37 -9.13
CA VAL A 134 -24.71 -4.78 -8.14
C VAL A 134 -24.94 -5.69 -6.93
N GLU A 135 -24.85 -7.01 -7.09
CA GLU A 135 -25.17 -8.03 -6.07
C GLU A 135 -24.61 -7.70 -4.69
N ARG A 136 -23.28 -7.50 -4.60
CA ARG A 136 -22.62 -7.28 -3.32
C ARG A 136 -23.14 -6.03 -2.61
N ARG A 137 -23.48 -4.97 -3.35
CA ARG A 137 -23.94 -3.70 -2.76
C ARG A 137 -25.43 -3.71 -2.45
N ALA A 138 -26.23 -4.30 -3.33
CA ALA A 138 -27.67 -4.46 -3.10
C ALA A 138 -27.95 -5.38 -1.89
N LYS A 139 -27.12 -6.41 -1.67
CA LYS A 139 -27.19 -7.23 -0.45
C LYS A 139 -26.89 -6.45 0.82
N THR A 140 -25.98 -5.46 0.75
CA THR A 140 -25.67 -4.60 1.92
C THR A 140 -26.73 -3.54 2.18
N THR A 141 -27.47 -3.09 1.15
CA THR A 141 -28.57 -2.11 1.31
C THR A 141 -29.92 -2.78 1.61
N GLY A 142 -30.04 -4.09 1.42
CA GLY A 142 -31.29 -4.84 1.60
C GLY A 142 -32.20 -4.83 0.37
N GLU A 143 -31.81 -4.14 -0.70
CA GLU A 143 -32.63 -3.96 -1.91
C GLU A 143 -32.49 -5.11 -2.92
N TRP A 144 -31.69 -6.13 -2.59
CA TRP A 144 -31.29 -7.17 -3.54
C TRP A 144 -32.45 -7.94 -4.15
N LEU A 145 -33.49 -8.23 -3.38
CA LEU A 145 -34.60 -9.06 -3.86
C LEU A 145 -35.36 -8.35 -4.99
N SER A 146 -35.78 -7.11 -4.76
CA SER A 146 -36.47 -6.28 -5.76
C SER A 146 -35.58 -5.99 -6.97
N LEU A 147 -34.31 -5.64 -6.73
CA LEU A 147 -33.38 -5.33 -7.83
C LEU A 147 -33.11 -6.55 -8.71
N LYS A 148 -33.05 -7.75 -8.12
CA LYS A 148 -32.86 -8.99 -8.85
C LYS A 148 -34.05 -9.25 -9.78
N ASP A 149 -35.27 -9.07 -9.29
CA ASP A 149 -36.49 -9.30 -10.07
C ASP A 149 -36.58 -8.31 -11.23
N ASP A 150 -36.29 -7.03 -11.01
CA ASP A 150 -36.26 -6.01 -12.08
C ASP A 150 -35.19 -6.32 -13.15
N ILE A 151 -34.01 -6.81 -12.73
CA ILE A 151 -32.96 -7.23 -13.67
C ILE A 151 -33.37 -8.49 -14.46
N MET A 152 -34.12 -9.40 -13.84
CA MET A 152 -34.61 -10.60 -14.51
C MET A 152 -35.67 -10.27 -15.57
N ASP A 153 -36.57 -9.32 -15.26
CA ASP A 153 -37.61 -8.84 -16.16
C ASP A 153 -37.03 -8.23 -17.45
N LEU A 154 -35.90 -7.53 -17.36
CA LEU A 154 -35.19 -7.00 -18.52
C LEU A 154 -34.75 -8.07 -19.52
N GLY A 155 -34.38 -9.26 -19.03
CA GLY A 155 -33.97 -10.40 -19.83
C GLY A 155 -35.13 -11.15 -20.48
N ASN A 156 -36.38 -10.95 -20.02
CA ASN A 156 -37.53 -11.72 -20.49
C ASN A 156 -37.96 -11.29 -21.91
N PRO A 157 -37.88 -12.18 -22.93
CA PRO A 157 -38.23 -11.83 -24.31
C PRO A 157 -39.73 -11.58 -24.52
N GLY A 158 -40.60 -12.00 -23.60
CA GLY A 158 -42.05 -11.78 -23.66
C GLY A 158 -42.52 -10.40 -23.21
N LEU A 159 -41.65 -9.59 -22.59
CA LEU A 159 -41.98 -8.24 -22.14
C LEU A 159 -41.75 -7.21 -23.24
N GLY A 160 -42.69 -6.28 -23.39
CA GLY A 160 -42.60 -5.19 -24.38
C GLY A 160 -41.41 -4.27 -24.11
N THR A 161 -40.77 -3.80 -25.17
CA THR A 161 -39.58 -2.92 -25.11
C THR A 161 -39.81 -1.67 -24.27
N GLN A 162 -41.01 -1.08 -24.33
CA GLN A 162 -41.37 0.09 -23.53
C GLN A 162 -41.34 -0.21 -22.02
N TYR A 163 -41.88 -1.35 -21.61
CA TYR A 163 -41.84 -1.80 -20.21
C TYR A 163 -40.39 -2.00 -19.74
N LYS A 164 -39.55 -2.63 -20.58
CA LYS A 164 -38.12 -2.82 -20.28
C LYS A 164 -37.37 -1.51 -20.12
N LEU A 165 -37.65 -0.50 -20.95
CA LEU A 165 -37.01 0.81 -20.83
C LEU A 165 -37.42 1.54 -19.55
N VAL A 166 -38.68 1.41 -19.14
CA VAL A 166 -39.18 1.95 -17.87
C VAL A 166 -38.54 1.23 -16.68
N SER A 167 -38.49 -0.09 -16.68
CA SER A 167 -37.85 -0.86 -15.61
C SER A 167 -36.35 -0.56 -15.52
N ALA A 168 -35.64 -0.45 -16.65
CA ALA A 168 -34.24 -0.04 -16.67
C ALA A 168 -34.02 1.38 -16.12
N SER A 169 -34.93 2.32 -16.40
CA SER A 169 -34.83 3.68 -15.88
C SER A 169 -35.12 3.75 -14.38
N GLN A 170 -36.08 2.95 -13.89
CA GLN A 170 -36.35 2.77 -12.47
C GLN A 170 -35.14 2.17 -11.73
N ILE A 171 -34.47 1.18 -12.32
CA ILE A 171 -33.24 0.61 -11.74
C ILE A 171 -32.17 1.68 -11.48
N LEU A 172 -32.09 2.69 -12.35
CA LEU A 172 -31.12 3.78 -12.27
C LEU A 172 -31.50 4.87 -11.25
N THR A 173 -32.79 5.06 -10.97
CA THR A 173 -33.30 6.16 -10.15
C THR A 173 -33.75 5.73 -8.75
N VAL A 174 -34.27 4.52 -8.59
CA VAL A 174 -34.87 4.04 -7.33
C VAL A 174 -33.82 3.41 -6.41
N TYR A 175 -32.87 2.66 -6.97
CA TYR A 175 -31.95 1.85 -6.16
C TYR A 175 -30.74 2.62 -5.69
N ASP A 176 -30.52 2.56 -4.39
CA ASP A 176 -29.50 3.32 -3.69
C ASP A 176 -28.08 2.81 -4.00
N CYS A 177 -27.97 1.56 -4.49
CA CYS A 177 -26.73 1.00 -5.01
C CYS A 177 -26.28 1.61 -6.36
N MET A 178 -27.17 2.32 -7.06
CA MET A 178 -26.99 2.96 -8.37
C MET A 178 -26.95 4.49 -8.31
N LEU A 179 -27.42 5.11 -7.21
CA LEU A 179 -27.49 6.56 -7.01
C LEU A 179 -26.12 7.24 -6.75
N PRO A 180 -25.97 8.53 -7.10
CA PRO A 180 -24.77 9.30 -6.82
C PRO A 180 -24.78 9.77 -5.35
N SER A 181 -23.60 9.96 -4.74
CA SER A 181 -23.49 10.39 -3.34
C SER A 181 -24.18 11.72 -3.03
N SER A 182 -24.43 12.56 -4.05
CA SER A 182 -25.09 13.86 -3.90
C SER A 182 -26.62 13.78 -3.69
N GLN A 183 -27.26 12.63 -3.91
CA GLN A 183 -28.72 12.47 -3.84
C GLN A 183 -29.17 11.52 -2.72
N ARG A 184 -28.26 11.11 -1.83
CA ARG A 184 -28.62 10.39 -0.61
C ARG A 184 -29.00 11.39 0.46
N HIS A 185 -30.24 11.85 0.42
CA HIS A 185 -30.88 12.62 1.48
C HIS A 185 -32.27 12.05 1.75
#